data_AF-A0A7S0XBR0-F1
#
_entry.id   AF-A0A7S0XBR0-F1
#
_cell.length_a   1.000
_cell.length_b   1.000
_cell.length_c   1.000
_cell.angle_alpha   90.00
_cell.angle_beta   90.00
_cell.angle_gamma   90.00
#
_symmetry.space_group_name_H-M   'P 1'
#
loop_
_entity.id
_entity.type
_entity.pdbx_description
1 polymer ?
#
loop_
_entity_poly.entity_id
_entity_poly.type
_entity_poly.pdbx_seq_one_letter_code
_entity_poly.pdbx_strand_id
1 'polypeptide(L)'
;LFHVHLMHTRHVVCLAGRLVTVPHPAWMMVEARDEWMRIVGKVKMSRGPESRSRRSLAQIFDELGVRHEVERRTDDGYFSMDIYLPEYDVAVEFDGPTHYYHTSESSSTLRDASTTTRTAKTELRDFFLARQCAKVVTVPWFEFAVVENSPEKRRLYVKAKLAEEAGVE
;
A
#
# COMPACT_ATOMS: atom_id res chain seq x y z
N LEU A 1 -9.83 -0.57 -10.76
CA LEU A 1 -8.61 -1.34 -11.03
C LEU A 1 -8.49 -2.62 -10.20
N PHE A 2 -8.33 -2.57 -8.87
CA PHE A 2 -8.14 -3.77 -8.02
C PHE A 2 -9.16 -4.90 -8.25
N HIS A 3 -10.46 -4.61 -8.22
CA HIS A 3 -11.51 -5.61 -8.49
C HIS A 3 -11.42 -6.21 -9.90
N VAL A 4 -11.17 -5.38 -10.93
CA VAL A 4 -11.03 -5.86 -12.32
C VAL A 4 -9.81 -6.76 -12.48
N HIS A 5 -8.70 -6.40 -11.83
CA HIS A 5 -7.49 -7.22 -11.82
C HIS A 5 -7.72 -8.56 -11.09
N LEU A 6 -8.52 -8.56 -10.01
CA LEU A 6 -8.93 -9.81 -9.34
C LEU A 6 -9.78 -10.68 -10.28
N MET A 7 -10.74 -10.09 -10.98
CA MET A 7 -11.59 -10.81 -11.95
C MET A 7 -10.76 -11.43 -13.08
N HIS A 8 -9.77 -10.72 -13.60
CA HIS A 8 -8.88 -11.23 -14.64
C HIS A 8 -7.91 -12.31 -14.16
N THR A 9 -7.45 -12.25 -12.91
CA THR A 9 -6.40 -13.15 -12.42
C THR A 9 -6.90 -14.37 -11.64
N ARG A 10 -8.13 -14.33 -11.10
CA ARG A 10 -8.61 -15.31 -10.11
C ARG A 10 -10.07 -15.74 -10.27
N HIS A 11 -10.84 -15.22 -11.23
CA HIS A 11 -12.26 -15.57 -11.32
C HIS A 11 -12.45 -16.97 -11.92
N VAL A 12 -12.46 -17.95 -11.02
CA VAL A 12 -12.84 -19.32 -11.28
C VAL A 12 -14.17 -19.56 -10.58
N VAL A 13 -15.23 -19.75 -11.36
CA VAL A 13 -16.59 -19.94 -10.84
C VAL A 13 -16.83 -21.44 -10.70
N CYS A 14 -17.35 -21.89 -9.56
CA CYS A 14 -17.75 -23.28 -9.39
C CYS A 14 -19.17 -23.45 -9.97
N LEU A 15 -19.26 -23.98 -11.18
CA LEU A 15 -20.51 -24.33 -11.84
C LEU A 15 -20.68 -25.85 -11.80
N ALA A 16 -21.72 -26.32 -11.12
CA ALA A 16 -22.04 -27.76 -10.97
C ALA A 16 -20.84 -28.61 -10.46
N GLY A 17 -20.08 -28.08 -9.49
CA GLY A 17 -18.92 -28.77 -8.91
C GLY A 17 -17.64 -28.72 -9.77
N ARG A 18 -17.63 -27.95 -10.86
CA ARG A 18 -16.43 -27.73 -11.69
C ARG A 18 -15.97 -26.28 -11.63
N LEU A 19 -14.67 -26.10 -11.45
CA LEU A 19 -13.98 -24.84 -11.54
C LEU A 19 -13.93 -24.39 -13.02
N VAL A 20 -14.64 -23.32 -13.36
CA VAL A 20 -14.70 -22.74 -14.70
C VAL A 20 -14.07 -21.35 -14.68
N THR A 21 -13.01 -21.16 -15.47
CA THR A 21 -12.44 -19.83 -15.70
C THR A 21 -13.38 -19.03 -16.58
N VAL A 22 -13.85 -17.88 -16.10
CA VAL A 22 -14.67 -16.97 -16.90
C VAL A 22 -13.74 -15.99 -17.62
N PRO A 23 -13.65 -16.02 -18.96
CA PRO A 23 -12.85 -15.05 -19.69
C PRO A 23 -13.51 -13.68 -19.58
N HIS A 24 -12.76 -12.70 -19.06
CA HIS A 24 -13.20 -11.31 -19.01
C HIS A 24 -12.63 -10.56 -20.21
N PRO A 25 -13.39 -9.65 -20.84
CA PRO A 25 -12.89 -8.89 -21.96
C PRO A 25 -11.63 -8.08 -21.61
N ALA A 26 -10.62 -8.11 -22.48
CA ALA A 26 -9.34 -7.44 -22.25
C ALA A 26 -9.48 -5.91 -22.12
N TRP A 27 -10.46 -5.31 -22.82
CA TRP A 27 -10.72 -3.86 -22.76
C TRP A 27 -11.07 -3.38 -21.35
N MET A 28 -11.64 -4.23 -20.51
CA MET A 28 -12.02 -3.87 -19.13
C MET A 28 -10.79 -3.52 -18.27
N MET A 29 -9.67 -4.23 -18.47
CA MET A 29 -8.41 -3.90 -17.79
C MET A 29 -7.81 -2.58 -18.29
N VAL A 30 -7.95 -2.30 -19.59
CA VAL A 30 -7.49 -1.04 -20.19
C VAL A 30 -8.25 0.14 -19.59
N GLU A 31 -9.59 0.09 -19.62
CA GLU A 31 -10.42 1.16 -19.04
C GLU A 31 -10.18 1.34 -17.54
N ALA A 32 -10.08 0.23 -16.79
CA ALA A 32 -9.83 0.28 -15.36
C ALA A 32 -8.46 0.90 -15.03
N ARG A 33 -7.45 0.69 -15.87
CA ARG A 33 -6.11 1.27 -15.74
C ARG A 33 -6.13 2.75 -16.12
N ASP A 34 -6.78 3.11 -17.21
CA ASP A 34 -6.84 4.50 -17.69
C ASP A 34 -7.56 5.40 -16.69
N GLU A 35 -8.68 4.94 -16.14
CA GLU A 35 -9.41 5.67 -15.10
C GLU A 35 -8.58 5.80 -13.82
N TRP A 36 -7.86 4.74 -13.42
CA TRP A 36 -6.94 4.82 -12.28
C TRP A 36 -5.83 5.84 -12.52
N MET A 37 -5.19 5.83 -13.70
CA MET A 37 -4.16 6.82 -14.06
C MET A 37 -4.71 8.24 -14.02
N ARG A 38 -5.94 8.45 -14.48
CA ARG A 38 -6.63 9.75 -14.42
C ARG A 38 -6.87 10.20 -12.98
N ILE A 39 -7.30 9.31 -12.09
CA ILE A 39 -7.52 9.61 -10.66
C ILE A 39 -6.19 9.93 -9.98
N VAL A 40 -5.18 9.06 -10.13
CA VAL A 40 -3.85 9.26 -9.53
C VAL A 40 -3.23 10.56 -10.01
N GLY A 41 -3.34 10.88 -11.31
CA GLY A 41 -2.87 12.16 -11.85
C GLY A 41 -3.52 13.37 -11.17
N LYS A 42 -4.82 13.32 -10.89
CA LYS A 42 -5.53 14.38 -10.13
C LYS A 42 -5.07 14.44 -8.67
N VAL A 43 -4.87 13.30 -8.02
CA VAL A 43 -4.47 13.22 -6.60
C VAL A 43 -3.02 13.66 -6.39
N LYS A 44 -2.09 13.39 -7.33
CA LYS A 44 -0.70 13.86 -7.24
C LYS A 44 -0.57 15.39 -7.24
N MET A 45 -1.54 16.11 -7.81
CA MET A 45 -1.59 17.58 -7.76
C MET A 45 -2.02 18.12 -6.39
N SER A 46 -2.67 17.30 -5.56
CA SER A 46 -3.05 17.67 -4.19
C SER A 46 -1.95 17.30 -3.18
N ARG A 47 -1.35 18.32 -2.53
CA ARG A 47 -0.35 18.17 -1.45
C ARG A 47 -0.98 17.74 -0.12
N GLY A 48 -1.65 16.59 -0.10
CA GLY A 48 -2.33 16.04 1.08
C GLY A 48 -1.37 15.51 2.16
N PRO A 49 -1.89 15.14 3.35
CA PRO A 49 -1.11 14.59 4.45
C PRO A 49 -0.30 13.33 4.08
N GLU A 50 -0.89 12.41 3.31
CA GLU A 50 -0.25 11.17 2.84
C GLU A 50 1.03 11.47 2.03
N SER A 51 1.01 12.52 1.19
CA SER A 51 2.19 12.98 0.44
C SER A 51 3.30 13.54 1.33
N ARG A 52 2.97 14.11 2.50
CA ARG A 52 3.98 14.57 3.48
C ARG A 52 4.61 13.38 4.18
N SER A 53 3.79 12.44 4.66
CA SER A 53 4.26 11.26 5.38
C SER A 53 5.16 10.38 4.52
N ARG A 54 4.79 10.11 3.26
CA ARG A 54 5.65 9.39 2.31
C ARG A 54 6.99 10.09 2.08
N ARG A 55 7.00 11.41 1.86
CA ARG A 55 8.26 12.17 1.75
C ARG A 55 9.10 12.06 3.01
N SER A 56 8.44 12.01 4.16
CA SER A 56 9.11 11.88 5.45
C SER A 56 9.69 10.48 5.67
N LEU A 57 9.08 9.43 5.12
CA LEU A 57 9.69 8.09 5.06
C LEU A 57 10.88 8.04 4.10
N ALA A 58 10.75 8.64 2.91
CA ALA A 58 11.84 8.73 1.94
C ALA A 58 13.10 9.37 2.55
N GLN A 59 12.92 10.49 3.27
CA GLN A 59 14.01 11.13 4.00
C GLN A 59 14.65 10.22 5.05
N ILE A 60 13.85 9.41 5.76
CA ILE A 60 14.39 8.44 6.73
C ILE A 60 15.26 7.40 6.00
N PHE A 61 14.85 6.93 4.82
CA PHE A 61 15.68 6.01 4.04
C PHE A 61 16.97 6.64 3.54
N ASP A 62 16.95 7.92 3.12
CA ASP A 62 18.18 8.66 2.81
C ASP A 62 19.12 8.72 4.02
N GLU A 63 18.60 9.03 5.20
CA GLU A 63 19.38 9.11 6.44
C GLU A 63 19.93 7.75 6.90
N LEU A 64 19.23 6.66 6.59
CA LEU A 64 19.66 5.29 6.85
C LEU A 64 20.61 4.74 5.78
N GLY A 65 20.86 5.50 4.69
CA GLY A 65 21.69 5.04 3.57
C GLY A 65 21.04 3.91 2.76
N VAL A 66 19.73 3.76 2.84
CA VAL A 66 18.97 2.72 2.11
C VAL A 66 18.53 3.29 0.77
N ARG A 67 18.98 2.66 -0.32
CA ARG A 67 18.55 3.02 -1.67
C ARG A 67 17.05 2.79 -1.82
N HIS A 68 16.34 3.78 -2.34
CA HIS A 68 14.90 3.70 -2.48
C HIS A 68 14.37 4.48 -3.69
N GLU A 69 13.19 4.11 -4.16
CA GLU A 69 12.46 4.79 -5.24
C GLU A 69 11.08 5.19 -4.74
N VAL A 70 10.72 6.47 -4.89
CA VAL A 70 9.43 7.00 -4.42
C VAL A 70 8.39 6.95 -5.54
N GLU A 71 7.17 6.50 -5.23
CA GLU A 71 6.07 6.36 -6.18
C GLU A 71 6.42 5.50 -7.41
N ARG A 72 7.22 4.45 -7.21
CA ARG A 72 7.56 3.50 -8.28
C ARG A 72 6.30 2.78 -8.74
N ARG A 73 6.10 2.66 -10.06
CA ARG A 73 5.06 1.79 -10.61
C ARG A 73 5.55 0.36 -10.69
N THR A 74 4.64 -0.58 -10.49
CA THR A 74 4.88 -1.97 -10.86
C THR A 74 5.21 -2.11 -12.35
N ASP A 75 5.96 -3.15 -12.71
CA ASP A 75 6.42 -3.37 -14.08
C ASP A 75 5.25 -3.61 -15.04
N ASP A 76 4.15 -4.19 -14.55
CA ASP A 76 2.88 -4.34 -15.29
C ASP A 76 2.10 -3.02 -15.45
N GLY A 77 2.52 -1.96 -14.77
CA GLY A 77 1.94 -0.62 -14.81
C GLY A 77 0.54 -0.51 -14.21
N TYR A 78 0.09 -1.47 -13.40
CA TYR A 78 -1.23 -1.46 -12.77
C TYR A 78 -1.23 -0.91 -11.34
N PHE A 79 -0.10 -0.94 -10.64
CA PHE A 79 -0.03 -0.46 -9.26
C PHE A 79 1.14 0.52 -9.08
N SER A 80 1.06 1.29 -8.00
CA SER A 80 2.15 2.16 -7.57
C SER A 80 2.48 1.77 -6.15
N MET A 81 3.77 1.66 -5.87
CA MET A 81 4.33 1.51 -4.54
C MET A 81 4.64 2.89 -4.00
N ASP A 82 4.31 3.16 -2.74
CA ASP A 82 4.67 4.45 -2.13
C ASP A 82 6.20 4.64 -2.10
N ILE A 83 6.91 3.61 -1.64
CA ILE A 83 8.37 3.52 -1.69
C ILE A 83 8.77 2.09 -2.06
N TYR A 84 9.76 1.93 -2.93
CA TYR A 84 10.35 0.64 -3.29
C TYR A 84 11.82 0.58 -2.89
N LEU A 85 12.24 -0.52 -2.26
CA LEU A 85 13.62 -0.79 -1.87
C LEU A 85 14.21 -1.84 -2.83
N PRO A 86 14.89 -1.44 -3.92
CA PRO A 86 15.29 -2.34 -5.00
C PRO A 86 16.32 -3.40 -4.58
N GLU A 87 17.16 -3.12 -3.57
CA GLU A 87 18.16 -4.09 -3.10
C GLU A 87 17.54 -5.30 -2.41
N TYR A 88 16.34 -5.13 -1.85
CA TYR A 88 15.63 -6.14 -1.06
C TYR A 88 14.36 -6.65 -1.75
N ASP A 89 13.99 -6.04 -2.87
CA ASP A 89 12.69 -6.26 -3.53
C ASP A 89 11.49 -6.09 -2.57
N VAL A 90 11.49 -4.96 -1.83
CA VAL A 90 10.48 -4.65 -0.82
C VAL A 90 9.67 -3.43 -1.24
N ALA A 91 8.35 -3.56 -1.24
CA ALA A 91 7.44 -2.41 -1.28
C ALA A 91 7.16 -1.93 0.15
N VAL A 92 7.24 -0.63 0.38
CA VAL A 92 6.86 0.02 1.64
C VAL A 92 5.66 0.93 1.37
N GLU A 93 4.53 0.64 2.01
CA GLU A 93 3.26 1.36 1.86
C GLU A 93 2.97 2.21 3.10
N PHE A 94 2.66 3.51 2.91
CA PHE A 94 2.19 4.35 4.01
C PHE A 94 0.66 4.38 4.03
N ASP A 95 0.07 3.70 5.02
CA ASP A 95 -1.38 3.62 5.14
C ASP A 95 -1.92 4.80 5.93
N GLY A 96 -2.39 5.83 5.21
CA GLY A 96 -3.15 6.96 5.74
C GLY A 96 -4.51 6.56 6.36
N PRO A 97 -5.20 7.50 7.04
CA PRO A 97 -6.50 7.22 7.67
C PRO A 97 -7.56 6.64 6.75
N THR A 98 -7.51 6.94 5.46
CA THR A 98 -8.47 6.46 4.45
C THR A 98 -8.32 4.97 4.13
N HIS A 99 -7.23 4.33 4.57
CA HIS A 99 -6.93 2.92 4.36
C HIS A 99 -7.57 2.00 5.39
N TYR A 100 -8.29 2.55 6.37
CA TYR A 100 -8.93 1.81 7.45
C TYR A 100 -10.41 2.20 7.63
N TYR A 101 -11.23 1.22 7.98
CA TYR A 101 -12.53 1.40 8.61
C TYR A 101 -12.36 1.60 10.11
N HIS A 102 -13.22 2.43 10.71
CA HIS A 102 -13.36 2.52 12.16
C HIS A 102 -14.40 1.48 12.61
N THR A 103 -14.01 0.60 13.52
CA THR A 103 -14.88 -0.49 14.00
C THR A 103 -15.52 -0.16 15.36
N SER A 104 -15.33 1.05 15.92
CA SER A 104 -15.97 1.43 17.19
C SER A 104 -17.28 2.21 17.00
N GLU A 105 -18.32 1.81 17.72
CA GLU A 105 -19.51 2.63 17.98
C GLU A 105 -19.26 3.73 19.03
N SER A 106 -18.10 3.70 19.71
CA SER A 106 -17.72 4.69 20.72
C SER A 106 -16.98 5.87 20.09
N SER A 107 -17.67 7.01 20.10
CA SER A 107 -17.22 8.35 19.67
C SER A 107 -16.15 8.96 20.60
N SER A 108 -15.02 8.30 20.83
CA SER A 108 -13.84 8.95 21.43
C SER A 108 -12.88 9.43 20.34
N THR A 109 -12.50 10.71 20.41
CA THR A 109 -11.71 11.46 19.42
C THR A 109 -10.24 11.04 19.34
N LEU A 110 -9.83 10.00 20.09
CA LEU A 110 -8.51 9.39 20.04
C LEU A 110 -8.64 8.09 19.27
N ARG A 111 -8.19 8.11 18.02
CA ARG A 111 -8.26 6.99 17.07
C ARG A 111 -7.34 5.87 17.56
N ASP A 112 -7.89 4.96 18.33
CA ASP A 112 -7.18 3.82 18.89
C ASP A 112 -6.81 2.84 17.78
N ALA A 113 -5.51 2.53 17.66
CA ALA A 113 -4.96 1.57 16.70
C ALA A 113 -5.70 0.21 16.76
N SER A 114 -6.15 -0.17 17.95
CA SER A 114 -6.87 -1.42 18.25
C SER A 114 -8.28 -1.52 17.64
N THR A 115 -8.84 -0.42 17.13
CA THR A 115 -10.22 -0.36 16.60
C THR A 115 -10.29 -0.12 15.10
N THR A 116 -9.16 -0.24 14.39
CA THR A 116 -9.09 0.01 12.95
C THR A 116 -8.93 -1.28 12.16
N THR A 117 -9.81 -1.48 11.18
CA THR A 117 -9.75 -2.63 10.24
C THR A 117 -9.34 -2.11 8.88
N ARG A 118 -8.44 -2.78 8.15
CA ARG A 118 -8.03 -2.35 6.80
C ARG A 118 -9.21 -2.42 5.83
N THR A 119 -9.25 -1.52 4.86
CA THR A 119 -10.26 -1.61 3.80
C THR A 119 -9.95 -2.75 2.84
N ALA A 120 -10.98 -3.31 2.21
CA ALA A 120 -10.80 -4.34 1.17
C ALA A 120 -9.92 -3.83 0.00
N LYS A 121 -9.94 -2.53 -0.29
CA LYS A 121 -9.06 -1.91 -1.28
C LYS A 121 -7.59 -1.99 -0.85
N THR A 122 -7.30 -1.67 0.41
CA THR A 122 -5.96 -1.74 1.01
C THR A 122 -5.44 -3.17 1.01
N GLU A 123 -6.27 -4.12 1.41
CA GLU A 123 -5.90 -5.55 1.41
C GLU A 123 -5.64 -6.08 0.01
N LEU A 124 -6.48 -5.71 -0.98
CA LEU A 124 -6.25 -6.10 -2.37
C LEU A 124 -4.97 -5.48 -2.93
N ARG A 125 -4.64 -4.22 -2.58
CA ARG A 125 -3.37 -3.61 -2.97
C ARG A 125 -2.20 -4.45 -2.49
N ASP A 126 -2.15 -4.74 -1.20
CA ASP A 126 -1.06 -5.52 -0.61
C ASP A 126 -0.97 -6.93 -1.20
N PHE A 127 -2.12 -7.56 -1.41
CA PHE A 127 -2.19 -8.87 -2.06
C PHE A 127 -1.56 -8.86 -3.46
N PHE A 128 -1.81 -7.84 -4.27
CA PHE A 128 -1.21 -7.75 -5.60
C PHE A 128 0.27 -7.36 -5.55
N LEU A 129 0.66 -6.44 -4.65
CA LEU A 129 2.07 -6.06 -4.48
C LEU A 129 2.91 -7.24 -3.98
N ALA A 130 2.40 -8.06 -3.08
CA ALA A 130 3.08 -9.26 -2.57
C ALA A 130 3.27 -10.36 -3.64
N ARG A 131 2.68 -10.21 -4.83
CA ARG A 131 2.95 -11.08 -5.99
C ARG A 131 4.04 -10.54 -6.90
N GLN A 132 4.44 -9.28 -6.71
CA GLN A 132 5.42 -8.58 -7.54
C GLN A 132 6.70 -8.24 -6.78
N CYS A 133 6.63 -8.21 -5.44
CA CYS A 133 7.75 -7.98 -4.54
C CYS A 133 7.94 -9.18 -3.62
N ALA A 134 9.18 -9.41 -3.17
CA ALA A 134 9.49 -10.39 -2.13
C ALA A 134 8.71 -10.11 -0.83
N LYS A 135 8.53 -8.84 -0.47
CA LYS A 135 7.77 -8.40 0.71
C LYS A 135 7.02 -7.09 0.49
N VAL A 136 5.96 -6.91 1.26
CA VAL A 136 5.23 -5.65 1.41
C VAL A 136 5.24 -5.30 2.90
N VAL A 137 5.84 -4.17 3.24
CA VAL A 137 5.89 -3.62 4.59
C VAL A 137 4.90 -2.47 4.67
N THR A 138 4.02 -2.48 5.67
CA THR A 138 3.04 -1.41 5.85
C THR A 138 3.44 -0.51 7.01
N VAL A 139 3.41 0.80 6.81
CA VAL A 139 3.57 1.81 7.85
C VAL A 139 2.21 2.48 8.11
N PRO A 140 1.45 2.05 9.13
CA PRO A 140 0.20 2.69 9.51
C PRO A 140 0.41 4.11 10.02
N TRP A 141 -0.43 5.03 9.58
CA TRP A 141 -0.34 6.44 9.99
C TRP A 141 -0.41 6.64 11.51
N PHE A 142 -1.20 5.82 12.21
CA PHE A 142 -1.39 5.95 13.66
C PHE A 142 -0.15 5.50 14.43
N GLU A 143 0.55 4.46 13.97
CA GLU A 143 1.83 4.05 14.57
C GLU A 143 2.89 5.12 14.34
N PHE A 144 2.94 5.65 13.12
CA PHE A 144 3.90 6.66 12.74
C PHE A 144 3.67 8.00 13.46
N ALA A 145 2.42 8.35 13.73
CA ALA A 145 2.04 9.56 14.46
C ALA A 145 2.57 9.55 15.92
N VAL A 146 2.62 8.37 16.57
CA VAL A 146 3.14 8.24 17.95
C VAL A 146 4.62 8.62 18.04
N VAL A 147 5.39 8.35 16.99
CA VAL A 147 6.81 8.65 16.91
C VAL A 147 7.13 9.97 16.20
N GLU A 148 6.12 10.67 15.66
CA GLU A 148 6.30 11.79 14.73
C GLU A 148 7.19 12.93 15.27
N ASN A 149 7.11 13.19 16.58
CA ASN A 149 7.80 14.33 17.23
C ASN A 149 9.29 14.10 17.50
N SER A 150 9.85 12.92 17.21
CA SER A 150 11.27 12.61 17.44
C SER A 150 11.90 11.93 16.23
N PRO A 151 12.81 12.60 15.51
CA PRO A 151 13.52 12.02 14.36
C PRO A 151 14.23 10.71 14.68
N GLU A 152 14.84 10.61 15.86
CA GLU A 152 15.49 9.37 16.34
C GLU A 152 14.48 8.22 16.52
N LYS A 153 13.35 8.46 17.18
CA LYS A 153 12.32 7.43 17.36
C LYS A 153 11.73 6.99 16.03
N ARG A 154 11.57 7.89 15.06
CA ARG A 154 11.09 7.56 13.72
C ARG A 154 12.06 6.64 12.99
N ARG A 155 13.35 6.96 13.02
CA ARG A 155 14.40 6.11 12.43
C ARG A 155 14.41 4.73 13.05
N LEU A 156 14.37 4.65 14.39
CA LEU A 156 14.31 3.38 15.11
C LEU A 156 13.05 2.58 14.78
N TYR A 157 11.89 3.23 14.69
CA TYR A 157 10.64 2.58 14.31
C TYR A 157 10.72 1.99 12.89
N VAL A 158 11.14 2.79 11.91
CA VAL A 158 11.25 2.33 10.51
C VAL A 158 12.27 1.19 10.40
N LYS A 159 13.41 1.32 11.08
CA LYS A 159 14.44 0.28 11.09
C LYS A 159 13.92 -1.02 11.71
N ALA A 160 13.30 -0.94 12.88
CA ALA A 160 12.73 -2.12 13.55
C ALA A 160 11.67 -2.79 12.68
N LYS A 161 10.79 -2.00 12.05
CA LYS A 161 9.72 -2.51 11.19
C LYS A 161 10.26 -3.22 9.95
N LEU A 162 11.27 -2.64 9.31
CA LEU A 162 11.97 -3.26 8.19
C LEU A 162 12.69 -4.57 8.57
N ALA A 163 13.36 -4.58 9.72
CA ALA A 163 14.04 -5.78 10.21
C ALA A 163 13.03 -6.90 10.55
N GLU A 164 11.93 -6.57 11.22
CA GLU A 164 10.91 -7.54 11.63
C GLU A 164 10.11 -8.10 10.45
N GLU A 165 9.61 -7.25 9.55
CA GLU A 165 8.69 -7.67 8.49
C GLU A 165 9.40 -8.11 7.20
N ALA A 166 10.60 -7.59 6.93
CA ALA A 166 11.33 -7.82 5.69
C ALA A 166 12.76 -8.33 5.86
N GLY A 167 13.30 -8.41 7.08
CA GLY A 167 14.68 -8.86 7.32
C GLY A 167 15.75 -7.90 6.78
N VAL A 168 15.43 -6.61 6.71
CA VAL A 168 16.34 -5.55 6.24
C VAL A 168 17.03 -4.89 7.44
N GLU A 169 18.37 -4.92 7.48
CA GLU A 169 19.21 -4.44 8.59
C GLU A 169 19.71 -3.00 8.48
#